data_AF-A0A8H6WPQ9-F1
#
_entry.id   AF-A0A8H6WPQ9-F1
#
_cell.length_a   1.000
_cell.length_b   1.000
_cell.length_c   1.000
_cell.angle_alpha   90.00
_cell.angle_beta   90.00
_cell.angle_gamma   90.00
#
_symmetry.space_group_name_H-M   'P 1'
#
loop_
_entity.id
_entity.type
_entity.pdbx_description
1 polymer ?
#
loop_
_entity_poly.entity_id
_entity_poly.type
_entity_poly.pdbx_seq_one_letter_code
_entity_poly.pdbx_strand_id
1 'polypeptide(L)'
;MARRKSKLFINNVDGFSALSLDVLCEIFSSLLPRDLLHLARTNKALRSFVLNRSNSMIWKAAFANNALAKGPPGCPPYMSEPAWAHVAFDNFCEGCQEKLREDPNVDTVWWEFGGRYCSDCVPTLMTIDIPAKLKRLYPADTIPERVLPRIGRDAPGQFRWYNLVSDQTKLLQQLSATRSAARRREITLKRTQETALIQQHSMRCRYWAASKIDDYQDDIMRRKQAKANKEGDLLRAKAEQVAKRLRARGWGDEDWMVNGMLARHLQYYPGFENSKSSTARLSREFDDRLVARLTADRKKYLQQEGGSDNA
;
A
#
# COMPACT_ATOMS: atom_id res chain seq x y z
N MET A 1 -12.98 17.29 -44.45
CA MET A 1 -11.74 17.83 -43.83
C MET A 1 -10.81 16.67 -43.50
N ALA A 2 -9.62 16.64 -44.10
CA ALA A 2 -8.67 15.54 -43.97
C ALA A 2 -8.09 15.46 -42.55
N ARG A 3 -8.13 14.27 -41.93
CA ARG A 3 -7.42 13.94 -40.68
C ARG A 3 -5.93 14.19 -40.90
N ARG A 4 -5.37 15.25 -40.32
CA ARG A 4 -3.93 15.50 -40.30
C ARG A 4 -3.28 14.33 -39.56
N LYS A 5 -2.54 13.47 -40.27
CA LYS A 5 -1.69 12.44 -39.67
C LYS A 5 -0.66 13.16 -38.79
N SER A 6 -0.85 13.12 -37.48
CA SER A 6 0.17 13.55 -36.52
C SER A 6 1.36 12.61 -36.65
N LYS A 7 2.37 13.01 -37.45
CA LYS A 7 3.67 12.34 -37.43
C LYS A 7 4.28 12.58 -36.06
N LEU A 8 4.30 11.55 -35.21
CA LEU A 8 5.17 11.56 -34.05
C LEU A 8 6.60 11.61 -34.56
N PHE A 9 7.26 12.74 -34.40
CA PHE A 9 8.72 12.77 -34.40
C PHE A 9 9.18 12.47 -32.97
N ILE A 10 9.19 11.18 -32.62
CA ILE A 10 10.00 10.69 -31.51
C ILE A 10 11.44 10.75 -32.02
N ASN A 11 12.13 11.87 -31.76
CA ASN A 11 13.53 12.01 -32.08
C ASN A 11 14.33 10.98 -31.26
N ASN A 12 14.95 10.04 -31.98
CA ASN A 12 16.10 9.21 -31.60
C ASN A 12 16.11 8.66 -30.15
N VAL A 13 15.07 7.91 -29.78
CA VAL A 13 15.13 6.99 -28.64
C VAL A 13 14.79 5.59 -29.16
N ASP A 14 15.80 4.95 -29.77
CA ASP A 14 16.05 3.51 -29.91
C ASP A 14 14.82 2.57 -30.01
N GLY A 15 14.16 2.55 -31.17
CA GLY A 15 13.24 1.48 -31.58
C GLY A 15 11.74 1.86 -31.64
N PHE A 16 11.26 2.78 -30.80
CA PHE A 16 9.84 3.17 -30.81
C PHE A 16 9.42 3.90 -32.09
N SER A 17 10.34 4.61 -32.74
CA SER A 17 10.11 5.33 -34.00
C SER A 17 9.89 4.39 -35.19
N ALA A 18 10.23 3.10 -35.06
CA ALA A 18 10.01 2.08 -36.09
C ALA A 18 8.60 1.44 -36.01
N LEU A 19 7.89 1.61 -34.89
CA LEU A 19 6.56 1.05 -34.68
C LEU A 19 5.48 1.95 -35.29
N SER A 20 4.43 1.34 -35.85
CA SER A 20 3.27 2.10 -36.32
C SER A 20 2.49 2.69 -35.14
N LEU A 21 1.75 3.77 -35.41
CA LEU A 21 0.94 4.44 -34.40
C LEU A 21 -0.06 3.49 -33.73
N ASP A 22 -0.65 2.60 -34.51
CA ASP A 22 -1.66 1.65 -34.04
C ASP A 22 -1.05 0.64 -33.06
N VAL A 23 0.17 0.15 -33.34
CA VAL A 23 0.90 -0.74 -32.43
C VAL A 23 1.26 -0.02 -31.13
N LEU A 24 1.69 1.25 -31.20
CA LEU A 24 1.96 2.05 -30.01
C LEU A 24 0.70 2.26 -29.16
N CYS A 25 -0.44 2.54 -29.80
CA CYS A 25 -1.73 2.66 -29.12
C CYS A 25 -2.11 1.35 -28.42
N GLU A 26 -1.94 0.20 -29.07
CA GLU A 26 -2.27 -1.12 -28.50
C GLU A 26 -1.38 -1.44 -27.29
N ILE A 27 -0.07 -1.24 -27.43
CA ILE A 27 0.90 -1.45 -26.34
C ILE A 27 0.53 -0.55 -25.15
N PHE A 28 0.33 0.76 -25.39
CA PHE A 28 0.07 1.71 -24.32
C PHE A 28 -1.32 1.50 -23.69
N SER A 29 -2.31 1.03 -24.43
CA SER A 29 -3.64 0.70 -23.90
C SER A 29 -3.62 -0.52 -22.98
N SER A 30 -2.61 -1.38 -23.14
CA SER A 30 -2.37 -2.55 -22.31
C SER A 30 -1.57 -2.25 -21.04
N LEU A 31 -0.99 -1.05 -20.90
CA LEU A 31 -0.23 -0.64 -19.73
C LEU A 31 -1.15 -0.27 -18.56
N LEU A 32 -0.60 -0.29 -17.34
CA LEU A 32 -1.29 0.30 -16.20
C LEU A 32 -1.21 1.84 -16.30
N PRO A 33 -2.20 2.58 -15.77
CA PRO A 33 -2.18 4.03 -15.73
C PRO A 33 -0.92 4.61 -15.06
N ARG A 34 -0.37 3.93 -14.04
CA ARG A 34 0.90 4.29 -13.41
C ARG A 34 2.07 4.24 -14.39
N ASP A 35 2.12 3.20 -15.21
CA ASP A 35 3.19 3.03 -16.20
C ASP A 35 3.08 4.08 -17.31
N LEU A 36 1.86 4.44 -17.72
CA LEU A 36 1.63 5.55 -18.66
C LEU A 36 2.13 6.90 -18.12
N LEU A 37 1.95 7.17 -16.82
CA LEU A 37 2.50 8.37 -16.20
C LEU A 37 4.03 8.37 -16.22
N HIS A 38 4.65 7.26 -15.86
CA HIS A 38 6.10 7.13 -15.88
C HIS A 38 6.63 7.26 -17.31
N LEU A 39 5.98 6.65 -18.28
CA LEU A 39 6.30 6.76 -19.70
C LEU A 39 6.22 8.23 -20.20
N ALA A 40 5.21 8.96 -19.75
CA ALA A 40 5.07 10.39 -20.06
C ALA A 40 6.14 11.28 -19.40
N ARG A 41 6.97 10.73 -18.51
CA ARG A 41 8.09 11.45 -17.85
C ARG A 41 9.46 11.09 -18.40
N THR A 42 9.59 10.00 -19.16
CA THR A 42 10.90 9.57 -19.71
C THR A 42 11.32 10.36 -20.95
N ASN A 43 10.38 10.73 -21.83
CA ASN A 43 10.68 11.38 -23.11
C ASN A 43 9.61 12.44 -23.47
N LYS A 44 10.05 13.62 -23.94
CA LYS A 44 9.18 14.70 -24.42
C LYS A 44 8.21 14.27 -25.52
N ALA A 45 8.64 13.39 -26.44
CA ALA A 45 7.79 12.92 -27.52
C ALA A 45 6.71 11.94 -27.02
N LEU A 46 7.07 11.01 -26.13
CA LEU A 46 6.12 10.12 -25.46
C LEU A 46 5.13 10.91 -24.61
N ARG A 47 5.62 11.92 -23.86
CA ARG A 47 4.78 12.86 -23.13
C ARG A 47 3.76 13.54 -24.05
N SER A 48 4.23 14.11 -25.16
CA SER A 48 3.37 14.80 -26.12
C SER A 48 2.32 13.86 -26.72
N PHE A 49 2.67 12.60 -26.94
CA PHE A 49 1.76 11.60 -27.46
C PHE A 49 0.71 11.13 -26.45
N VAL A 50 1.16 10.66 -25.29
CA VAL A 50 0.31 10.04 -24.27
C VAL A 50 -0.61 11.06 -23.61
N LEU A 51 -0.18 12.32 -23.48
CA LEU A 51 -1.02 13.39 -22.92
C LEU A 51 -1.85 14.13 -23.98
N ASN A 52 -1.78 13.72 -25.24
CA ASN A 52 -2.63 14.29 -26.28
C ASN A 52 -4.09 13.84 -26.09
N ARG A 53 -5.02 14.79 -26.06
CA ARG A 53 -6.46 14.51 -25.92
C ARG A 53 -7.00 13.56 -26.98
N SER A 54 -6.45 13.62 -28.20
CA SER A 54 -6.82 12.70 -29.30
C SER A 54 -6.53 11.23 -28.99
N ASN A 55 -5.61 10.96 -28.05
CA ASN A 55 -5.22 9.63 -27.61
C ASN A 55 -5.79 9.26 -26.23
N SER A 56 -6.83 9.97 -25.76
CA SER A 56 -7.49 9.68 -24.47
C SER A 56 -8.01 8.25 -24.34
N MET A 57 -8.27 7.58 -25.45
CA MET A 57 -8.68 6.17 -25.49
C MET A 57 -7.66 5.24 -24.83
N ILE A 58 -6.37 5.55 -24.95
CA ILE A 58 -5.27 4.80 -24.32
C ILE A 58 -5.46 4.76 -22.80
N TRP A 59 -5.72 5.92 -22.20
CA TRP A 59 -5.93 6.02 -20.76
C TRP A 59 -7.22 5.32 -20.31
N LYS A 60 -8.30 5.45 -21.09
CA LYS A 60 -9.57 4.78 -20.79
C LYS A 60 -9.41 3.26 -20.79
N ALA A 61 -8.70 2.72 -21.78
CA ALA A 61 -8.37 1.30 -21.84
C ALA A 61 -7.49 0.86 -20.66
N ALA A 62 -6.44 1.63 -20.35
CA ALA A 62 -5.56 1.36 -19.21
C ALA A 62 -6.34 1.33 -17.86
N PHE A 63 -7.26 2.27 -17.64
CA PHE A 63 -8.09 2.28 -16.44
C PHE A 63 -9.13 1.14 -16.42
N ALA A 64 -9.70 0.76 -17.56
CA ALA A 64 -10.60 -0.38 -17.66
C ALA A 64 -9.88 -1.69 -17.31
N ASN A 65 -8.67 -1.89 -17.86
CA ASN A 65 -7.82 -3.05 -17.55
C ASN A 65 -7.42 -3.08 -16.08
N ASN A 66 -7.05 -1.92 -15.51
CA ASN A 66 -6.69 -1.81 -14.11
C ASN A 66 -7.90 -2.15 -13.19
N ALA A 67 -9.10 -1.71 -13.53
CA ALA A 67 -10.31 -2.04 -12.76
C ALA A 67 -10.57 -3.55 -12.68
N LEU A 68 -10.31 -4.31 -13.77
CA LEU A 68 -10.39 -5.77 -13.77
C LEU A 68 -9.35 -6.42 -12.84
N ALA A 69 -8.19 -5.79 -12.69
CA ALA A 69 -7.09 -6.25 -11.83
C ALA A 69 -7.20 -5.76 -10.36
N LYS A 70 -8.40 -5.43 -9.88
CA LYS A 70 -8.64 -4.85 -8.54
C LYS A 70 -7.91 -3.50 -8.33
N GLY A 71 -7.88 -2.70 -9.38
CA GLY A 71 -7.41 -1.32 -9.40
C GLY A 71 -8.32 -0.34 -8.64
N PRO A 72 -7.91 0.95 -8.55
CA PRO A 72 -8.74 1.97 -7.95
C PRO A 72 -10.03 2.14 -8.76
N PRO A 73 -11.05 2.80 -8.19
CA PRO A 73 -12.19 3.26 -8.97
C PRO A 73 -11.75 4.02 -10.22
N GLY A 74 -12.49 3.82 -11.33
CA GLY A 74 -12.21 4.49 -12.60
C GLY A 74 -12.26 6.03 -12.47
N CYS A 75 -11.66 6.72 -13.43
CA CYS A 75 -11.53 8.17 -13.42
C CYS A 75 -12.87 8.88 -13.16
N PRO A 76 -12.94 9.80 -12.18
CA PRO A 76 -14.16 10.55 -11.93
C PRO A 76 -14.44 11.53 -13.09
N PRO A 77 -15.72 11.89 -13.34
CA PRO A 77 -16.11 12.71 -14.49
C PRO A 77 -15.60 14.15 -14.45
N TYR A 78 -15.18 14.63 -13.27
CA TYR A 78 -14.64 15.98 -13.06
C TYR A 78 -13.12 16.06 -13.23
N MET A 79 -12.45 14.98 -13.61
CA MET A 79 -11.00 14.90 -13.76
C MET A 79 -10.63 14.23 -15.08
N SER A 80 -9.48 14.61 -15.66
CA SER A 80 -8.90 13.88 -16.79
C SER A 80 -8.18 12.61 -16.31
N GLU A 81 -8.15 11.56 -17.12
CA GLU A 81 -7.51 10.30 -16.76
C GLU A 81 -6.02 10.43 -16.35
N PRO A 82 -5.16 11.24 -17.01
CA PRO A 82 -3.79 11.45 -16.55
C PRO A 82 -3.71 12.12 -15.17
N ALA A 83 -4.58 13.10 -14.91
CA ALA A 83 -4.67 13.74 -13.60
C ALA A 83 -5.16 12.74 -12.54
N TRP A 84 -6.14 11.91 -12.87
CA TRP A 84 -6.59 10.86 -11.96
C TRP A 84 -5.50 9.83 -11.67
N ALA A 85 -4.73 9.43 -12.67
CA ALA A 85 -3.59 8.57 -12.47
C ALA A 85 -2.57 9.21 -11.51
N HIS A 86 -2.35 10.52 -11.62
CA HIS A 86 -1.43 11.25 -10.74
C HIS A 86 -1.91 11.18 -9.30
N VAL A 87 -3.21 11.41 -9.06
CA VAL A 87 -3.83 11.26 -7.74
C VAL A 87 -3.75 9.83 -7.23
N ALA A 88 -4.02 8.83 -8.06
CA ALA A 88 -4.09 7.46 -7.58
C ALA A 88 -2.72 6.83 -7.32
N PHE A 89 -1.71 7.11 -8.15
CA PHE A 89 -0.48 6.31 -8.21
C PHE A 89 0.82 7.07 -7.94
N ASP A 90 0.77 8.40 -7.95
CA ASP A 90 1.95 9.22 -7.78
C ASP A 90 2.08 9.70 -6.33
N ASN A 91 3.29 10.10 -5.94
CA ASN A 91 3.61 10.45 -4.57
C ASN A 91 4.11 11.88 -4.41
N PHE A 92 3.63 12.83 -5.19
CA PHE A 92 4.01 14.24 -5.06
C PHE A 92 2.97 15.02 -4.28
N CYS A 93 3.43 16.02 -3.53
CA CYS A 93 2.58 17.00 -2.88
C CYS A 93 1.96 17.92 -3.94
N GLU A 94 0.64 18.06 -3.98
CA GLU A 94 -0.02 18.96 -4.92
C GLU A 94 0.34 20.44 -4.65
N GLY A 95 0.65 20.78 -3.41
CA GLY A 95 1.01 22.13 -2.98
C GLY A 95 2.40 22.58 -3.43
N CYS A 96 3.44 21.83 -3.04
CA CYS A 96 4.84 22.20 -3.28
C CYS A 96 5.53 21.38 -4.38
N GLN A 97 4.87 20.34 -4.91
CA GLN A 97 5.42 19.42 -5.91
C GLN A 97 6.65 18.63 -5.43
N GLU A 98 6.93 18.62 -4.13
CA GLU A 98 7.95 17.77 -3.53
C GLU A 98 7.49 16.32 -3.44
N LYS A 99 8.45 15.40 -3.56
CA LYS A 99 8.19 13.97 -3.46
C LYS A 99 7.96 13.58 -2.00
N LEU A 100 6.83 12.93 -1.76
CA LEU A 100 6.43 12.40 -0.46
C LEU A 100 6.98 11.00 -0.26
N ARG A 101 7.26 10.67 1.01
CA ARG A 101 7.63 9.32 1.41
C ARG A 101 6.48 8.37 1.10
N GLU A 102 6.79 7.29 0.39
CA GLU A 102 5.87 6.16 0.22
C GLU A 102 5.88 5.30 1.49
N ASP A 103 4.70 5.06 2.04
CA ASP A 103 4.47 4.06 3.07
C ASP A 103 3.29 3.19 2.63
N PRO A 104 3.52 1.92 2.27
CA PRO A 104 2.45 1.02 1.85
C PRO A 104 1.42 0.70 2.95
N ASN A 105 1.68 1.08 4.20
CA ASN A 105 0.76 0.86 5.32
C ASN A 105 -0.21 2.03 5.56
N VAL A 106 -0.09 3.13 4.81
CA VAL A 106 -0.83 4.35 5.09
C VAL A 106 -1.45 4.92 3.81
N ASP A 107 -2.76 5.20 3.85
CA ASP A 107 -3.43 5.97 2.81
C ASP A 107 -3.10 7.46 2.99
N THR A 108 -2.15 7.93 2.21
CA THR A 108 -1.71 9.34 2.20
C THR A 108 -2.56 10.23 1.30
N VAL A 109 -3.51 9.68 0.53
CA VAL A 109 -4.26 10.43 -0.47
C VAL A 109 -5.44 11.14 0.17
N TRP A 110 -5.58 12.41 -0.19
CA TRP A 110 -6.73 13.23 0.16
C TRP A 110 -7.72 13.16 -1.01
N TRP A 111 -8.43 12.03 -1.11
CA TRP A 111 -9.29 11.70 -2.26
C TRP A 111 -10.33 12.78 -2.60
N GLU A 112 -10.92 13.41 -1.58
CA GLU A 112 -11.88 14.51 -1.73
C GLU A 112 -11.29 15.76 -2.38
N PHE A 113 -9.97 15.92 -2.24
CA PHE A 113 -9.20 17.04 -2.76
C PHE A 113 -8.45 16.68 -4.03
N GLY A 114 -8.45 15.39 -4.40
CA GLY A 114 -7.76 14.89 -5.58
C GLY A 114 -6.26 15.12 -5.53
N GLY A 115 -5.60 14.80 -4.40
CA GLY A 115 -4.16 14.97 -4.29
C GLY A 115 -3.55 14.47 -2.99
N ARG A 116 -2.24 14.66 -2.83
CA ARG A 116 -1.53 14.48 -1.55
C ARG A 116 -0.95 15.81 -1.10
N TYR A 117 -0.78 15.96 0.21
CA TYR A 117 -0.29 17.19 0.81
C TYR A 117 0.70 16.85 1.92
N CYS A 118 1.89 17.45 1.87
CA CYS A 118 2.88 17.31 2.94
C CYS A 118 2.41 18.03 4.21
N SER A 119 3.03 17.69 5.34
CA SER A 119 2.81 18.33 6.64
C SER A 119 2.97 19.84 6.60
N ASP A 120 3.82 20.36 5.71
CA ASP A 120 4.13 21.79 5.62
C ASP A 120 3.08 22.54 4.80
N CYS A 121 2.49 21.87 3.80
CA CYS A 121 1.44 22.45 2.96
C CYS A 121 0.05 22.37 3.60
N VAL A 122 -0.24 21.35 4.42
CA VAL A 122 -1.57 21.18 5.04
C VAL A 122 -2.02 22.44 5.81
N PRO A 123 -1.20 23.05 6.71
CA PRO A 123 -1.61 24.25 7.45
C PRO A 123 -1.92 25.47 6.58
N THR A 124 -1.32 25.56 5.39
CA THR A 124 -1.49 26.70 4.48
C THR A 124 -2.63 26.49 3.48
N LEU A 125 -2.77 25.26 2.98
CA LEU A 125 -3.72 24.94 1.91
C LEU A 125 -5.07 24.46 2.42
N MET A 126 -5.15 24.09 3.70
CA MET A 126 -6.36 23.57 4.31
C MET A 126 -6.80 24.38 5.51
N THR A 127 -8.09 24.31 5.79
CA THR A 127 -8.71 24.95 6.94
C THR A 127 -9.79 24.07 7.52
N ILE A 128 -10.07 24.25 8.81
CA ILE A 128 -11.21 23.64 9.51
C ILE A 128 -12.43 24.57 9.57
N ASP A 129 -12.26 25.82 9.13
CA ASP A 129 -13.27 26.86 9.22
C ASP A 129 -13.89 27.17 7.86
N ILE A 130 -15.20 27.42 7.87
CA ILE A 130 -15.91 28.00 6.71
C ILE A 130 -16.10 29.50 6.98
N PRO A 131 -15.60 30.40 6.11
CA PRO A 131 -15.65 31.84 6.31
C PRO A 131 -17.08 32.35 6.56
N ALA A 132 -17.27 33.20 7.57
CA ALA A 132 -18.58 33.78 7.89
C ALA A 132 -19.19 34.53 6.69
N LYS A 133 -18.35 35.20 5.88
CA LYS A 133 -18.78 35.84 4.64
C LYS A 133 -19.37 34.83 3.65
N LEU A 134 -18.77 33.65 3.52
CA LEU A 134 -19.26 32.59 2.64
C LEU A 134 -20.60 32.02 3.17
N LYS A 135 -20.70 31.75 4.48
CA LYS A 135 -21.95 31.29 5.11
C LYS A 135 -23.12 32.25 4.86
N ARG A 136 -22.89 33.57 4.95
CA ARG A 136 -23.90 34.60 4.68
C ARG A 136 -24.37 34.69 3.22
N LEU A 137 -23.60 34.13 2.28
CA LEU A 137 -23.97 34.13 0.86
C LEU A 137 -24.78 32.90 0.45
N TYR A 138 -24.84 31.88 1.31
CA TYR A 138 -25.65 30.70 1.07
C TYR A 138 -27.15 30.98 1.28
N PRO A 139 -28.04 30.30 0.53
CA PRO A 139 -29.45 30.21 0.88
C PRO A 139 -29.64 29.73 2.32
N ALA A 140 -30.67 30.23 3.01
CA ALA A 140 -30.91 29.94 4.43
C ALA A 140 -31.07 28.43 4.75
N ASP A 141 -31.56 27.65 3.79
CA ASP A 141 -31.77 26.20 3.87
C ASP A 141 -30.50 25.37 3.58
N THR A 142 -29.37 26.03 3.31
CA THR A 142 -28.11 25.35 2.96
C THR A 142 -27.40 24.83 4.19
N ILE A 143 -26.94 23.58 4.14
CA ILE A 143 -26.00 23.00 5.10
C ILE A 143 -24.57 23.26 4.59
N PRO A 144 -23.80 24.20 5.19
CA PRO A 144 -22.49 24.62 4.68
C PRO A 144 -21.51 23.47 4.45
N GLU A 145 -21.56 22.46 5.32
CA GLU A 145 -20.69 21.30 5.32
C GLU A 145 -20.89 20.38 4.10
N ARG A 146 -22.03 20.50 3.41
CA ARG A 146 -22.35 19.72 2.20
C ARG A 146 -21.98 20.44 0.91
N VAL A 147 -21.68 21.74 0.99
CA VAL A 147 -21.40 22.55 -0.20
C VAL A 147 -19.99 22.28 -0.70
N LEU A 148 -19.01 22.15 0.18
CA LEU A 148 -17.60 21.98 -0.19
C LEU A 148 -17.11 20.56 0.12
N PRO A 149 -16.23 19.98 -0.72
CA PRO A 149 -15.53 18.75 -0.37
C PRO A 149 -14.83 18.93 0.98
N ARG A 150 -14.95 17.91 1.83
CA ARG A 150 -14.34 17.90 3.16
C ARG A 150 -13.93 16.50 3.55
N ILE A 151 -12.90 16.39 4.36
CA ILE A 151 -12.37 15.10 4.79
C ILE A 151 -12.06 15.14 6.27
N GLY A 152 -12.41 14.06 6.95
CA GLY A 152 -12.08 13.82 8.35
C GLY A 152 -10.70 13.19 8.47
N ARG A 153 -9.85 13.77 9.31
CA ARG A 153 -8.53 13.22 9.64
C ARG A 153 -8.27 13.32 11.13
N ASP A 154 -7.55 12.33 11.65
CA ASP A 154 -7.03 12.39 13.00
C ASP A 154 -5.93 13.45 13.07
N ALA A 155 -6.02 14.33 14.05
CA ALA A 155 -4.98 15.27 14.44
C ALA A 155 -4.62 15.03 15.92
N PRO A 156 -3.46 15.48 16.41
CA PRO A 156 -3.09 15.32 17.81
C PRO A 156 -4.21 15.83 18.74
N GLY A 157 -4.81 14.91 19.49
CA GLY A 157 -5.84 15.20 20.49
C GLY A 157 -7.28 15.36 19.98
N GLN A 158 -7.55 15.41 18.67
CA GLN A 158 -8.94 15.47 18.16
C GLN A 158 -9.08 15.17 16.67
N PHE A 159 -10.19 14.54 16.30
CA PHE A 159 -10.65 14.41 14.92
C PHE A 159 -11.08 15.77 14.34
N ARG A 160 -10.61 16.11 13.13
CA ARG A 160 -10.90 17.39 12.47
C ARG A 160 -11.41 17.20 11.06
N TRP A 161 -12.29 18.10 10.63
CA TRP A 161 -12.79 18.18 9.27
C TRP A 161 -12.07 19.28 8.51
N TYR A 162 -11.38 18.92 7.44
CA TYR A 162 -10.63 19.85 6.61
C TYR A 162 -11.41 20.20 5.34
N ASN A 163 -11.19 21.41 4.84
CA ASN A 163 -11.56 21.90 3.52
C ASN A 163 -10.34 22.50 2.83
N LEU A 164 -10.32 22.51 1.49
CA LEU A 164 -9.34 23.29 0.74
C LEU A 164 -9.67 24.78 0.81
N VAL A 165 -8.67 25.59 1.16
CA VAL A 165 -8.76 27.05 1.14
C VAL A 165 -9.06 27.56 -0.28
N SER A 166 -8.45 26.94 -1.30
CA SER A 166 -8.66 27.32 -2.70
C SER A 166 -10.12 27.17 -3.14
N ASP A 167 -10.82 26.13 -2.67
CA ASP A 167 -12.21 25.87 -3.05
C ASP A 167 -13.15 26.87 -2.38
N GLN A 168 -12.88 27.23 -1.12
CA GLN A 168 -13.59 28.30 -0.44
C GLN A 168 -13.40 29.65 -1.13
N THR A 169 -12.17 30.00 -1.51
CA THR A 169 -11.87 31.26 -2.19
C THR A 169 -12.58 31.35 -3.54
N LYS A 170 -12.53 30.28 -4.35
CA LYS A 170 -13.20 30.23 -5.65
C LYS A 170 -14.72 30.39 -5.50
N LEU A 171 -15.34 29.66 -4.57
CA LEU A 171 -16.78 29.74 -4.35
C LEU A 171 -17.20 31.10 -3.79
N LEU A 172 -16.43 31.65 -2.85
CA LEU A 172 -16.66 32.98 -2.29
C LEU A 172 -16.61 34.07 -3.37
N GLN A 173 -15.62 34.01 -4.26
CA GLN A 173 -15.52 34.93 -5.39
C GLN A 173 -16.75 34.81 -6.31
N GLN A 174 -17.13 33.58 -6.68
CA GLN A 174 -18.26 33.32 -7.56
C GLN A 174 -19.59 33.83 -6.97
N LEU A 175 -19.86 33.54 -5.70
CA LEU A 175 -21.08 33.97 -5.03
C LEU A 175 -21.11 35.47 -4.75
N SER A 176 -19.96 36.07 -4.42
CA SER A 176 -19.85 37.52 -4.21
C SER A 176 -20.12 38.32 -5.50
N ALA A 177 -19.64 37.81 -6.64
CA ALA A 177 -19.89 38.41 -7.96
C ALA A 177 -21.34 38.24 -8.43
N THR A 178 -22.07 37.26 -7.87
CA THR A 178 -23.46 36.99 -8.25
C THR A 178 -24.41 37.86 -7.43
N ARG A 179 -25.14 38.80 -8.06
CA ARG A 179 -26.10 39.67 -7.37
C ARG A 179 -27.44 38.98 -7.05
N SER A 180 -27.93 38.13 -7.95
CA SER A 180 -29.23 37.47 -7.81
C SER A 180 -29.20 36.34 -6.77
N ALA A 181 -30.13 36.38 -5.81
CA ALA A 181 -30.32 35.33 -4.82
C ALA A 181 -30.71 34.00 -5.46
N ALA A 182 -31.58 34.02 -6.48
CA ALA A 182 -31.96 32.82 -7.24
C ALA A 182 -30.73 32.17 -7.90
N ARG A 183 -29.86 32.98 -8.51
CA ARG A 183 -28.64 32.47 -9.14
C ARG A 183 -27.63 31.93 -8.12
N ARG A 184 -27.50 32.56 -6.94
CA ARG A 184 -26.69 32.00 -5.84
C ARG A 184 -27.22 30.65 -5.37
N ARG A 185 -28.54 30.48 -5.29
CA ARG A 185 -29.16 29.19 -4.94
C ARG A 185 -28.83 28.11 -5.97
N GLU A 186 -28.94 28.40 -7.27
CA GLU A 186 -28.56 27.47 -8.33
C GLU A 186 -27.08 27.04 -8.24
N ILE A 187 -26.17 28.00 -8.03
CA ILE A 187 -24.74 27.74 -7.88
C ILE A 187 -24.48 26.84 -6.67
N THR A 188 -25.05 27.18 -5.52
CA THR A 188 -24.89 26.41 -4.27
C THR A 188 -25.46 25.01 -4.39
N LEU A 189 -26.64 24.85 -5.02
CA LEU A 189 -27.26 23.55 -5.25
C LEU A 189 -26.39 22.68 -6.17
N LYS A 190 -25.95 23.23 -7.30
CA LYS A 190 -25.05 22.51 -8.22
C LYS A 190 -23.76 22.09 -7.51
N ARG A 191 -23.15 23.00 -6.75
CA ARG A 191 -21.92 22.71 -6.03
C ARG A 191 -22.11 21.64 -4.94
N THR A 192 -23.27 21.62 -4.29
CA THR A 192 -23.64 20.57 -3.32
C THR A 192 -23.77 19.20 -4.00
N GLN A 193 -24.37 19.14 -5.20
CA GLN A 193 -24.48 17.91 -5.98
C GLN A 193 -23.09 17.40 -6.43
N GLU A 194 -22.23 18.30 -6.92
CA GLU A 194 -20.85 17.96 -7.29
C GLU A 194 -20.07 17.41 -6.08
N THR A 195 -20.17 18.08 -4.93
CA THR A 195 -19.54 17.62 -3.69
C THR A 195 -20.02 16.24 -3.27
N ALA A 196 -21.32 15.94 -3.40
CA ALA A 196 -21.85 14.62 -3.10
C ALA A 196 -21.23 13.52 -4.00
N LEU A 197 -21.05 13.79 -5.29
CA LEU A 197 -20.39 12.87 -6.22
C LEU A 197 -18.90 12.67 -5.87
N ILE A 198 -18.19 13.75 -5.50
CA ILE A 198 -16.80 13.68 -5.03
C ILE A 198 -16.71 12.80 -3.79
N GLN A 199 -17.60 13.00 -2.82
CA GLN A 199 -17.62 12.21 -1.57
C GLN A 199 -17.88 10.73 -1.83
N GLN A 200 -18.85 10.40 -2.67
CA GLN A 200 -19.16 9.02 -3.03
C GLN A 200 -17.98 8.34 -3.74
N HIS A 201 -17.36 9.03 -4.68
CA HIS A 201 -16.18 8.52 -5.37
C HIS A 201 -15.00 8.33 -4.40
N SER A 202 -14.72 9.33 -3.57
CA SER A 202 -13.63 9.32 -2.58
C SER A 202 -13.77 8.19 -1.57
N MET A 203 -15.00 7.89 -1.15
CA MET A 203 -15.28 6.75 -0.27
C MET A 203 -14.84 5.43 -0.91
N ARG A 204 -15.17 5.20 -2.18
CA ARG A 204 -14.74 3.99 -2.91
C ARG A 204 -13.23 3.92 -3.05
N CYS A 205 -12.57 5.07 -3.25
CA CYS A 205 -11.11 5.12 -3.33
C CYS A 205 -10.45 4.78 -2.00
N ARG A 206 -11.00 5.24 -0.87
CA ARG A 206 -10.53 4.84 0.47
C ARG A 206 -10.69 3.34 0.72
N TYR A 207 -11.83 2.75 0.34
CA TYR A 207 -12.03 1.30 0.47
C TYR A 207 -10.98 0.52 -0.33
N TRP A 208 -10.70 0.96 -1.56
CA TRP A 208 -9.63 0.38 -2.36
C TRP A 208 -8.25 0.55 -1.69
N ALA A 209 -7.92 1.75 -1.21
CA ALA A 209 -6.65 2.01 -0.55
C ALA A 209 -6.46 1.15 0.72
N ALA A 210 -7.50 1.02 1.54
CA ALA A 210 -7.51 0.14 2.71
C ALA A 210 -7.25 -1.33 2.33
N SER A 211 -7.93 -1.83 1.29
CA SER A 211 -7.68 -3.20 0.80
C SER A 211 -6.24 -3.41 0.33
N LYS A 212 -5.56 -2.37 -0.19
CA LYS A 212 -4.13 -2.48 -0.56
C LYS A 212 -3.19 -2.50 0.64
N ILE A 213 -3.55 -1.79 1.71
CA ILE A 213 -2.83 -1.86 2.98
C ILE A 213 -2.96 -3.28 3.56
N ASP A 214 -4.18 -3.84 3.54
CA ASP A 214 -4.43 -5.21 4.02
C ASP A 214 -3.64 -6.25 3.19
N ASP A 215 -3.71 -6.17 1.85
CA ASP A 215 -2.96 -7.04 0.92
C ASP A 215 -1.45 -7.02 1.24
N TYR A 216 -0.91 -5.83 1.53
CA TYR A 216 0.50 -5.64 1.87
C TYR A 216 0.87 -6.23 3.24
N GLN A 217 0.03 -6.03 4.25
CA GLN A 217 0.21 -6.61 5.58
C GLN A 217 0.17 -8.14 5.53
N ASP A 218 -0.77 -8.71 4.76
CA ASP A 218 -0.88 -10.15 4.54
C ASP A 218 0.35 -10.73 3.84
N ASP A 219 0.93 -10.02 2.86
CA ASP A 219 2.18 -10.43 2.21
C ASP A 219 3.37 -10.41 3.19
N ILE A 220 3.48 -9.37 4.04
CA ILE A 220 4.50 -9.34 5.10
C ILE A 220 4.35 -10.56 6.03
N MET A 221 3.13 -10.84 6.48
CA MET A 221 2.85 -11.97 7.38
C MET A 221 3.18 -13.31 6.73
N ARG A 222 2.79 -13.50 5.46
CA ARG A 222 3.13 -14.69 4.68
C ARG A 222 4.64 -14.88 4.56
N ARG A 223 5.39 -13.82 4.27
CA ARG A 223 6.87 -13.89 4.17
C ARG A 223 7.51 -14.23 5.51
N LYS A 224 7.03 -13.65 6.62
CA LYS A 224 7.50 -13.98 7.97
C LYS A 224 7.23 -15.45 8.31
N GLN A 225 6.02 -15.94 8.04
CA GLN A 225 5.66 -17.33 8.29
C GLN A 225 6.49 -18.29 7.43
N ALA A 226 6.68 -17.99 6.14
CA ALA A 226 7.50 -18.79 5.25
C ALA A 226 8.96 -18.88 5.73
N LYS A 227 9.51 -17.77 6.25
CA LYS A 227 10.83 -17.75 6.85
C LYS A 227 10.90 -18.62 8.12
N ALA A 228 9.95 -18.45 9.04
CA ALA A 228 9.88 -19.24 10.27
C ALA A 228 9.72 -20.74 10.01
N ASN A 229 8.88 -21.12 9.03
CA ASN A 229 8.71 -22.50 8.60
C ASN A 229 10.04 -23.08 8.07
N LYS A 230 10.73 -22.34 7.18
CA LYS A 230 12.02 -22.75 6.63
C LYS A 230 13.09 -22.91 7.72
N GLU A 231 13.12 -22.02 8.71
CA GLU A 231 14.03 -22.12 9.87
C GLU A 231 13.70 -23.36 10.73
N GLY A 232 12.41 -23.62 10.97
CA GLY A 232 11.93 -24.82 11.67
C GLY A 232 12.27 -26.11 10.93
N ASP A 233 12.12 -26.16 9.61
CA ASP A 233 12.50 -27.31 8.77
C ASP A 233 13.99 -27.61 8.87
N LEU A 234 14.83 -26.56 8.81
CA LEU A 234 16.27 -26.71 8.96
C LEU A 234 16.66 -27.20 10.36
N LEU A 235 15.99 -26.70 11.40
CA LEU A 235 16.20 -27.13 12.78
C LEU A 235 15.83 -28.60 12.98
N ARG A 236 14.69 -29.04 12.43
CA ARG A 236 14.26 -30.45 12.45
C ARG A 236 15.25 -31.36 11.74
N ALA A 237 15.65 -31.00 10.52
CA ALA A 237 16.63 -31.77 9.75
C ALA A 237 17.98 -31.89 10.49
N LYS A 238 18.44 -30.81 11.13
CA LYS A 238 19.64 -30.82 11.97
C LYS A 238 19.47 -31.73 13.18
N ALA A 239 18.33 -31.67 13.87
CA ALA A 239 18.04 -32.50 15.02
C ALA A 239 18.01 -33.98 14.69
N GLU A 240 17.46 -34.35 13.52
CA GLU A 240 17.51 -35.72 13.00
C GLU A 240 18.94 -36.19 12.74
N GLN A 241 19.79 -35.35 12.11
CA GLN A 241 21.19 -35.67 11.88
C GLN A 241 21.97 -35.90 13.18
N VAL A 242 21.73 -35.06 14.20
CA VAL A 242 22.37 -35.21 15.52
C VAL A 242 21.83 -36.46 16.22
N ALA A 243 20.51 -36.65 16.25
CA ALA A 243 19.88 -37.84 16.85
C ALA A 243 20.41 -39.13 16.22
N LYS A 244 20.64 -39.16 14.90
CA LYS A 244 21.28 -40.30 14.23
C LYS A 244 22.67 -40.61 14.79
N ARG A 245 23.49 -39.59 15.07
CA ARG A 245 24.82 -39.77 15.67
C ARG A 245 24.74 -40.22 17.13
N LEU A 246 23.79 -39.68 17.90
CA LEU A 246 23.59 -40.08 19.29
C LEU A 246 23.02 -41.50 19.44
N ARG A 247 22.15 -41.93 18.51
CA ARG A 247 21.69 -43.33 18.41
C ARG A 247 22.82 -44.32 18.20
N ALA A 248 23.79 -43.98 17.36
CA ALA A 248 25.01 -44.78 17.21
C ALA A 248 25.88 -44.85 18.49
N ARG A 249 25.62 -43.98 19.48
CA ARG A 249 26.25 -43.96 20.81
C ARG A 249 25.35 -44.54 21.91
N GLY A 250 24.25 -45.21 21.54
CA GLY A 250 23.34 -45.87 22.48
C GLY A 250 22.19 -45.01 23.02
N TRP A 251 22.01 -43.78 22.52
CA TRP A 251 20.87 -42.94 22.93
C TRP A 251 19.66 -43.16 22.03
N GLY A 252 18.59 -43.70 22.60
CA GLY A 252 17.32 -43.95 21.92
C GLY A 252 16.27 -42.88 22.18
N ASP A 253 15.07 -43.17 21.70
CA ASP A 253 13.84 -42.48 22.08
C ASP A 253 13.42 -42.98 23.47
N GLU A 254 13.12 -42.07 24.41
CA GLU A 254 12.75 -42.39 25.81
C GLU A 254 11.55 -41.54 26.24
N ASP A 255 10.67 -42.07 27.09
CA ASP A 255 9.36 -41.45 27.40
C ASP A 255 9.45 -40.06 28.05
N TRP A 256 10.51 -39.79 28.81
CA TRP A 256 10.78 -38.49 29.41
C TRP A 256 11.19 -37.41 28.39
N MET A 257 11.50 -37.81 27.16
CA MET A 257 11.82 -36.90 26.07
C MET A 257 10.56 -36.23 25.53
N VAL A 258 10.72 -35.12 24.79
CA VAL A 258 9.56 -34.38 24.28
C VAL A 258 8.79 -35.24 23.27
N ASN A 259 7.57 -35.66 23.66
CA ASN A 259 6.75 -36.65 22.96
C ASN A 259 7.47 -37.99 22.74
N GLY A 260 8.30 -38.41 23.69
CA GLY A 260 9.04 -39.67 23.61
C GLY A 260 10.12 -39.71 22.51
N MET A 261 10.47 -38.58 21.89
CA MET A 261 11.36 -38.57 20.70
C MET A 261 12.65 -37.80 20.94
N LEU A 262 13.79 -38.45 20.72
CA LEU A 262 15.13 -37.84 20.88
C LEU A 262 15.31 -36.63 19.96
N ALA A 263 15.02 -36.80 18.66
CA ALA A 263 15.18 -35.72 17.68
C ALA A 263 14.29 -34.50 17.97
N ARG A 264 13.12 -34.70 18.59
CA ARG A 264 12.26 -33.59 19.01
C ARG A 264 12.79 -32.93 20.27
N HIS A 265 13.21 -33.71 21.25
CA HIS A 265 13.78 -33.21 22.50
C HIS A 265 15.03 -32.36 22.27
N LEU A 266 15.90 -32.76 21.32
CA LEU A 266 17.12 -32.01 20.98
C LEU A 266 16.85 -30.56 20.55
N GLN A 267 15.71 -30.28 19.89
CA GLN A 267 15.38 -28.94 19.41
C GLN A 267 15.14 -27.94 20.55
N TYR A 268 14.80 -28.42 21.75
CA TYR A 268 14.55 -27.59 22.92
C TYR A 268 15.79 -27.36 23.76
N TYR A 269 16.94 -27.94 23.42
CA TYR A 269 18.17 -27.67 24.15
C TYR A 269 18.65 -26.24 23.89
N PRO A 270 18.93 -25.45 24.96
CA PRO A 270 19.48 -24.10 24.81
C PRO A 270 20.73 -24.07 23.94
N GLY A 271 20.72 -23.22 22.91
CA GLY A 271 21.82 -23.08 21.97
C GLY A 271 21.89 -24.16 20.88
N PHE A 272 20.95 -25.11 20.83
CA PHE A 272 20.91 -26.13 19.79
C PHE A 272 20.73 -25.52 18.40
N GLU A 273 19.85 -24.53 18.25
CA GLU A 273 19.65 -23.79 16.99
C GLU A 273 20.95 -23.16 16.46
N ASN A 274 21.73 -22.54 17.36
CA ASN A 274 22.91 -21.73 17.01
C ASN A 274 24.19 -22.55 16.84
N SER A 275 24.16 -23.86 17.10
CA SER A 275 25.37 -24.69 16.99
C SER A 275 25.79 -24.87 15.53
N LYS A 276 26.93 -24.31 15.15
CA LYS A 276 27.55 -24.56 13.85
C LYS A 276 28.64 -25.61 14.05
N SER A 277 28.58 -26.72 13.30
CA SER A 277 29.66 -27.69 13.26
C SER A 277 30.21 -27.78 11.84
N SER A 278 31.26 -27.00 11.57
CA SER A 278 31.94 -26.97 10.27
C SER A 278 32.97 -28.09 10.07
N THR A 279 33.33 -28.82 11.14
CA THR A 279 34.30 -29.92 11.11
C THR A 279 33.84 -31.11 11.94
N ALA A 280 34.34 -32.30 11.60
CA ALA A 280 34.02 -33.54 12.33
C ALA A 280 34.46 -33.52 13.81
N ARG A 281 35.48 -32.72 14.17
CA ARG A 281 35.90 -32.52 15.56
C ARG A 281 34.86 -31.71 16.33
N LEU A 282 34.44 -30.57 15.77
CA LEU A 282 33.43 -29.71 16.39
C LEU A 282 32.07 -30.40 16.52
N SER A 283 31.70 -31.28 15.58
CA SER A 283 30.51 -32.11 15.71
C SER A 283 30.59 -33.07 16.91
N ARG A 284 31.76 -33.71 17.13
CA ARG A 284 31.96 -34.61 18.28
C ARG A 284 31.89 -33.87 19.62
N GLU A 285 32.58 -32.74 19.74
CA GLU A 285 32.54 -31.90 20.95
C GLU A 285 31.12 -31.40 21.26
N PHE A 286 30.34 -31.08 20.21
CA PHE A 286 28.93 -30.72 20.37
C PHE A 286 28.08 -31.90 20.85
N ASP A 287 28.25 -33.08 20.25
CA ASP A 287 27.53 -34.30 20.64
C ASP A 287 27.87 -34.71 22.08
N ASP A 288 29.13 -34.60 22.52
CA ASP A 288 29.56 -34.92 23.89
C ASP A 288 28.86 -34.04 24.93
N ARG A 289 28.74 -32.74 24.64
CA ARG A 289 27.98 -31.81 25.51
C ARG A 289 26.50 -32.17 25.58
N LEU A 290 25.90 -32.60 24.48
CA LEU A 290 24.51 -33.05 24.46
C LEU A 290 24.33 -34.34 25.27
N VAL A 291 25.23 -35.31 25.13
CA VAL A 291 25.20 -36.57 25.91
C VAL A 291 25.31 -36.30 27.41
N ALA A 292 26.21 -35.40 27.83
CA ALA A 292 26.34 -35.03 29.23
C ALA A 292 25.02 -34.46 29.79
N ARG A 293 24.33 -33.64 28.98
CA ARG A 293 23.06 -33.02 29.36
C ARG A 293 21.91 -34.03 29.39
N LEU A 294 21.79 -34.87 28.37
CA LEU A 294 20.81 -35.96 28.31
C LEU A 294 20.97 -36.91 29.51
N THR A 295 22.21 -37.25 29.90
CA THR A 295 22.49 -38.06 31.10
C THR A 295 21.96 -37.39 32.37
N ALA A 296 22.20 -36.09 32.52
CA ALA A 296 21.74 -35.34 33.69
C ALA A 296 20.21 -35.24 33.75
N ASP A 297 19.56 -35.02 32.61
CA ASP A 297 18.10 -34.91 32.52
C ASP A 297 17.42 -36.28 32.76
N ARG A 298 17.94 -37.37 32.17
CA ARG A 298 17.50 -38.74 32.43
C ARG A 298 17.60 -39.10 33.91
N LYS A 299 18.71 -38.75 34.56
CA LYS A 299 18.89 -39.01 36.00
C LYS A 299 17.85 -38.28 36.86
N LYS A 300 17.55 -37.01 36.54
CA LYS A 300 16.52 -36.24 37.25
C LYS A 300 15.14 -36.86 37.08
N TYR A 301 14.79 -37.31 35.88
CA TYR A 301 13.52 -37.98 35.61
C TYR A 301 13.36 -39.25 36.46
N LEU A 302 14.36 -40.13 36.45
CA LEU A 302 14.33 -41.38 37.24
C LEU A 302 14.23 -41.13 38.75
N GLN A 303 14.82 -40.04 39.25
CA GLN A 303 14.71 -39.62 40.65
C GLN A 303 13.31 -39.10 41.00
N GLN A 304 12.59 -38.54 40.04
CA GLN A 304 11.22 -38.03 40.23
C GLN A 304 10.21 -39.17 40.17
N GLU A 305 10.35 -40.12 39.23
CA GLU A 305 9.47 -41.31 39.17
C GLU A 305 9.67 -42.24 40.37
N GLY A 306 10.92 -42.49 40.78
CA GLY A 306 11.21 -43.33 41.95
C GLY A 306 10.79 -42.72 43.30
N GLY A 307 10.36 -41.46 43.32
CA GLY A 307 9.78 -40.79 44.50
C GLY A 307 8.26 -40.90 44.60
N SER A 308 7.57 -41.32 43.53
CA SER A 308 6.10 -41.47 43.51
C SER A 308 5.60 -42.86 43.92
N ASP A 309 6.47 -43.88 43.95
CA ASP A 309 6.13 -45.23 44.42
C ASP A 309 6.29 -45.42 45.95
N ASN A 310 6.59 -44.34 46.70
CA ASN A 310 6.81 -44.37 48.15
C ASN A 310 5.88 -43.41 48.94
N ALA A 311 4.69 -43.12 48.41
CA ALA A 311 3.64 -42.36 49.09
C ALA A 311 2.33 -43.15 49.15
#